data_AF-A0A7S1RA67-F1
#
_entry.id   AF-A0A7S1RA67-F1
#
_cell.length_a   1.000
_cell.length_b   1.000
_cell.length_c   1.000
_cell.angle_alpha   90.00
_cell.angle_beta   90.00
_cell.angle_gamma   90.00
#
_symmetry.space_group_name_H-M   'P 1'
#
loop_
_entity.id
_entity.type
_entity.pdbx_description
1 polymer ?
#
loop_
_entity_poly.entity_id
_entity_poly.type
_entity_poly.pdbx_seq_one_letter_code
_entity_poly.pdbx_strand_id
1 'polypeptide(L)'
;MLGRCDCRRRWFFLEGEAGEFQRCWRYAELAEASGGGDGVLLAEFAWCTGDFERARNARYELSGHLWACVVAFASALVALLHGQPYIAVGNERSANAGNGVWWGGVEVNHQYDKSFPFEEAAHDYLRRHCGGICYFSMLMPLWDVQVGLVFAKLCEPYLPLILSCNMPVGKDKSRWCGACHKCAFVAALLSAFLPAGRVRAIFGDSPLDSSDCAECLQELTGLKPP
;
A
#
# COMPACT_ATOMS: atom_id res chain seq x y z
N MET A 1 2.85 3.81 34.23
CA MET A 1 1.86 2.73 34.02
C MET A 1 0.97 3.16 32.86
N LEU A 2 1.36 2.84 31.62
CA LEU A 2 0.51 3.13 30.46
C LEU A 2 -0.64 2.12 30.52
N GLY A 3 -1.80 2.57 30.97
CA GLY A 3 -3.01 1.76 30.95
C GLY A 3 -3.23 1.23 29.54
N ARG A 4 -3.61 -0.04 29.41
CA ARG A 4 -4.07 -0.59 28.13
C ARG A 4 -5.26 0.26 27.68
N CYS A 5 -5.04 1.13 26.72
CA CYS A 5 -6.12 1.77 26.00
C CYS A 5 -6.81 0.63 25.23
N ASP A 6 -8.07 0.35 25.57
CA ASP A 6 -8.92 -0.59 24.84
C ASP A 6 -9.32 0.05 23.51
N CYS A 7 -8.32 0.29 22.65
CA CYS A 7 -8.54 0.80 21.31
C CYS A 7 -9.00 -0.37 20.46
N ARG A 8 -10.32 -0.51 20.31
CA ARG A 8 -10.92 -1.45 19.37
C ARG A 8 -10.40 -1.18 17.96
N ARG A 9 -9.56 -2.09 17.46
CA ARG A 9 -9.02 -2.03 16.11
C ARG A 9 -10.08 -2.58 15.15
N ARG A 10 -10.42 -1.81 14.13
CA ARG A 10 -11.31 -2.25 13.05
C ARG A 10 -10.57 -2.16 11.73
N TRP A 11 -10.58 -3.23 10.96
CA TRP A 11 -10.11 -3.20 9.59
C TRP A 11 -11.15 -2.55 8.70
N PHE A 12 -10.69 -1.68 7.82
CA PHE A 12 -11.48 -1.13 6.74
C PHE A 12 -10.87 -1.58 5.41
N PHE A 13 -11.69 -2.18 4.56
CA PHE A 13 -11.30 -2.59 3.22
C PHE A 13 -12.21 -1.90 2.21
N LEU A 14 -11.59 -1.16 1.29
CA LEU A 14 -12.28 -0.52 0.17
C LEU A 14 -12.10 -1.41 -1.06
N GLU A 15 -13.16 -2.05 -1.52
CA GLU A 15 -13.13 -2.93 -2.68
C GLU A 15 -12.99 -2.12 -3.97
N GLY A 16 -12.06 -2.53 -4.84
CA GLY A 16 -11.95 -2.01 -6.21
C GLY A 16 -12.93 -2.69 -7.18
N GLU A 17 -13.33 -3.91 -6.87
CA GLU A 17 -14.35 -4.68 -7.58
C GLU A 17 -15.28 -5.34 -6.56
N ALA A 18 -16.59 -5.38 -6.84
CA ALA A 18 -17.57 -6.02 -5.96
C ALA A 18 -17.12 -7.44 -5.56
N GLY A 19 -17.04 -7.71 -4.26
CA GLY A 19 -16.68 -9.01 -3.70
C GLY A 19 -15.19 -9.38 -3.80
N GLU A 20 -14.32 -8.40 -4.04
CA GLU A 20 -12.86 -8.58 -4.05
C GLU A 20 -12.37 -9.21 -2.73
N PHE A 21 -12.90 -8.76 -1.60
CA PHE A 21 -12.47 -9.22 -0.28
C PHE A 21 -12.71 -10.73 -0.12
N GLN A 22 -13.87 -11.24 -0.54
CA GLN A 22 -14.22 -12.65 -0.41
C GLN A 22 -13.47 -13.53 -1.42
N ARG A 23 -13.04 -12.99 -2.57
CA ARG A 23 -12.30 -13.77 -3.58
C ARG A 23 -10.87 -14.08 -3.15
N CYS A 24 -10.25 -13.21 -2.35
CA CYS A 24 -8.85 -13.37 -1.95
C CYS A 24 -8.73 -13.73 -0.47
N TRP A 25 -8.41 -15.00 -0.19
CA TRP A 25 -8.26 -15.53 1.17
C TRP A 25 -7.29 -14.72 2.04
N ARG A 26 -6.24 -14.13 1.44
CA ARG A 26 -5.21 -13.38 2.16
C ARG A 26 -5.77 -12.21 2.96
N TYR A 27 -6.83 -11.55 2.49
CA TYR A 27 -7.37 -10.37 3.18
C TYR A 27 -8.02 -10.74 4.51
N ALA A 28 -8.71 -11.89 4.58
CA ALA A 28 -9.25 -12.41 5.83
C ALA A 28 -8.13 -12.80 6.81
N GLU A 29 -7.11 -13.51 6.33
CA GLU A 29 -5.95 -13.90 7.14
C GLU A 29 -5.16 -12.68 7.66
N LEU A 30 -5.01 -11.62 6.84
CA LEU A 30 -4.36 -10.37 7.27
C LEU A 30 -5.11 -9.70 8.42
N ALA A 31 -6.44 -9.65 8.32
CA ALA A 31 -7.29 -9.09 9.38
C ALA A 31 -7.20 -9.93 10.66
N GLU A 32 -7.20 -11.26 10.53
CA GLU A 32 -7.09 -12.20 11.65
C GLU A 32 -5.72 -12.13 12.33
N ALA A 33 -4.62 -12.16 11.57
CA ALA A 33 -3.25 -12.03 12.07
C ALA A 33 -3.03 -10.71 12.86
N SER A 34 -3.83 -9.69 12.56
CA SER A 34 -3.82 -8.42 13.26
C SER A 34 -4.62 -8.42 14.57
N GLY A 35 -5.29 -9.51 14.91
CA GLY A 35 -6.24 -9.57 16.02
C GLY A 35 -7.51 -8.76 15.75
N GLY A 36 -7.87 -8.58 14.47
CA GLY A 36 -9.08 -7.91 14.00
C GLY A 36 -10.34 -8.80 14.04
N GLY A 37 -10.44 -9.70 15.02
CA GLY A 37 -11.53 -10.68 15.13
C GLY A 37 -12.94 -10.09 15.31
N ASP A 38 -13.05 -8.78 15.57
CA ASP A 38 -14.34 -8.05 15.64
C ASP A 38 -14.96 -7.78 14.25
N GLY A 39 -14.31 -8.23 13.17
CA GLY A 39 -14.82 -8.15 11.79
C GLY A 39 -14.15 -7.05 10.94
N VAL A 40 -14.25 -7.21 9.61
CA VAL A 40 -13.76 -6.24 8.61
C VAL A 40 -14.93 -5.40 8.10
N LEU A 41 -14.78 -4.09 8.13
CA LEU A 41 -15.71 -3.15 7.51
C LEU A 41 -15.41 -3.10 6.01
N LEU A 42 -16.37 -3.53 5.20
CA LEU A 42 -16.25 -3.51 3.74
C LEU A 42 -17.02 -2.31 3.19
N ALA A 43 -16.39 -1.56 2.31
CA ALA A 43 -17.08 -0.61 1.45
C ALA A 43 -16.77 -0.95 0.00
N GLU A 44 -17.82 -0.97 -0.83
CA GLU A 44 -17.68 -1.06 -2.26
C GLU A 44 -17.54 0.35 -2.84
N PHE A 45 -16.47 0.58 -3.61
CA PHE A 45 -16.34 1.81 -4.37
C PHE A 45 -16.60 1.51 -5.85
N ALA A 46 -17.81 1.80 -6.30
CA ALA A 46 -18.15 1.74 -7.72
C ALA A 46 -17.40 2.86 -8.45
N TRP A 47 -16.20 2.54 -8.96
CA TRP A 47 -15.45 3.47 -9.80
C TRP A 47 -16.32 3.89 -10.98
N CYS A 48 -16.38 5.21 -11.25
CA CYS A 48 -16.85 5.68 -12.55
C CYS A 48 -15.77 5.40 -13.60
N THR A 49 -15.50 4.13 -13.86
CA THR A 49 -14.52 3.65 -14.84
C THR A 49 -14.79 4.27 -16.19
N GLY A 50 -16.06 4.47 -16.55
CA GLY A 50 -16.44 5.11 -17.81
C GLY A 50 -15.91 6.54 -17.96
N ASP A 51 -15.91 7.38 -16.91
CA ASP A 51 -15.35 8.73 -16.97
C ASP A 51 -13.81 8.70 -16.97
N PHE A 52 -13.22 7.84 -16.15
CA PHE A 52 -11.77 7.67 -16.12
C PHE A 52 -11.22 7.14 -17.45
N GLU A 53 -11.86 6.14 -18.06
CA GLU A 53 -11.50 5.58 -19.36
C GLU A 53 -11.67 6.62 -20.49
N ARG A 54 -12.75 7.41 -20.46
CA ARG A 54 -12.94 8.52 -21.41
C ARG A 54 -11.80 9.54 -21.29
N ALA A 55 -11.42 9.90 -20.08
CA ALA A 55 -10.34 10.85 -19.82
C ALA A 55 -8.95 10.27 -20.12
N ARG A 56 -8.73 8.95 -19.93
CA ARG A 56 -7.52 8.24 -20.37
C ARG A 56 -7.34 8.27 -21.88
N ASN A 57 -8.43 8.24 -22.66
CA ASN A 57 -8.38 8.26 -24.12
C ASN A 57 -8.30 9.69 -24.71
N ALA A 58 -8.19 10.73 -23.86
CA ALA A 58 -7.92 12.08 -24.32
C ALA A 58 -6.43 12.23 -24.69
N ARG A 59 -6.08 13.31 -25.42
CA ARG A 59 -4.69 13.62 -25.84
C ARG A 59 -3.68 13.68 -24.68
N TYR A 60 -4.19 13.79 -23.45
CA TYR A 60 -3.46 13.63 -22.21
C TYR A 60 -4.02 12.41 -21.50
N GLU A 61 -3.21 11.37 -21.32
CA GLU A 61 -3.59 10.22 -20.50
C GLU A 61 -3.58 10.65 -19.02
N LEU A 62 -4.63 10.32 -18.26
CA LEU A 62 -4.58 10.41 -16.79
C LEU A 62 -3.53 9.42 -16.27
N SER A 63 -2.31 9.90 -16.04
CA SER A 63 -1.25 9.15 -15.38
C SER A 63 -1.41 9.28 -13.86
N GLY A 64 -2.47 8.70 -13.31
CA GLY A 64 -2.67 8.74 -11.86
C GLY A 64 -4.02 8.16 -11.43
N HIS A 65 -3.96 7.17 -10.56
CA HIS A 65 -5.11 6.69 -9.79
C HIS A 65 -5.01 7.35 -8.42
N LEU A 66 -5.94 8.22 -8.05
CA LEU A 66 -5.99 8.88 -6.73
C LEU A 66 -6.43 7.88 -5.63
N TRP A 67 -5.96 6.65 -5.69
CA TRP A 67 -6.44 5.53 -4.87
C TRP A 67 -6.18 5.79 -3.39
N ALA A 68 -4.99 6.27 -3.03
CA ALA A 68 -4.69 6.53 -1.62
C ALA A 68 -5.53 7.69 -1.07
N CYS A 69 -5.76 8.73 -1.87
CA CYS A 69 -6.68 9.82 -1.53
C CYS A 69 -8.13 9.31 -1.30
N VAL A 70 -8.64 8.48 -2.22
CA VAL A 70 -9.99 7.89 -2.09
C VAL A 70 -10.10 7.03 -0.83
N VAL A 71 -9.10 6.17 -0.58
CA VAL A 71 -9.05 5.35 0.64
C VAL A 71 -8.99 6.22 1.89
N ALA A 72 -8.22 7.32 1.88
CA ALA A 72 -8.12 8.25 3.00
C ALA A 72 -9.49 8.85 3.37
N PHE A 73 -10.21 9.42 2.40
CA PHE A 73 -11.52 10.03 2.69
C PHE A 73 -12.63 9.01 2.95
N ALA A 74 -12.61 7.84 2.30
CA ALA A 74 -13.52 6.74 2.61
C ALA A 74 -13.31 6.24 4.05
N SER A 75 -12.05 6.09 4.47
CA SER A 75 -11.71 5.71 5.85
C SER A 75 -12.14 6.77 6.86
N ALA A 76 -12.10 8.06 6.49
CA ALA A 76 -12.61 9.14 7.33
C ALA A 76 -14.13 9.08 7.55
N LEU A 77 -14.90 8.80 6.49
CA LEU A 77 -16.34 8.58 6.63
C LEU A 77 -16.66 7.39 7.53
N VAL A 78 -15.97 6.26 7.32
CA VAL A 78 -16.14 5.06 8.15
C VAL A 78 -15.75 5.33 9.60
N ALA A 79 -14.67 6.08 9.81
CA ALA A 79 -14.25 6.47 11.15
C ALA A 79 -15.30 7.35 11.86
N LEU A 80 -15.89 8.32 11.17
CA LEU A 80 -17.00 9.12 11.70
C LEU A 80 -18.21 8.27 12.08
N LEU A 81 -18.64 7.36 11.20
CA LEU A 81 -19.81 6.50 11.41
C LEU A 81 -19.64 5.54 12.59
N HIS A 82 -18.39 5.12 12.86
CA HIS A 82 -18.08 4.18 13.93
C HIS A 82 -17.39 4.80 15.16
N GLY A 83 -17.31 6.13 15.21
CA GLY A 83 -16.66 6.85 16.30
C GLY A 83 -15.18 6.47 16.49
N GLN A 84 -14.47 6.15 15.40
CA GLN A 84 -13.03 5.86 15.44
C GLN A 84 -12.24 7.17 15.42
N PRO A 85 -11.43 7.46 16.44
CA PRO A 85 -10.69 8.72 16.51
C PRO A 85 -9.38 8.71 15.72
N TYR A 86 -8.93 7.54 15.24
CA TYR A 86 -7.64 7.36 14.59
C TYR A 86 -7.78 6.65 13.25
N ILE A 87 -7.02 7.11 12.26
CA ILE A 87 -6.82 6.46 10.97
C ILE A 87 -5.33 6.32 10.76
N ALA A 88 -4.85 5.07 10.71
CA ALA A 88 -3.47 4.75 10.42
C ALA A 88 -3.34 4.26 8.98
N VAL A 89 -2.42 4.85 8.22
CA VAL A 89 -2.06 4.42 6.86
C VAL A 89 -0.59 4.00 6.79
N GLY A 90 -0.21 3.28 5.73
CA GLY A 90 1.13 2.71 5.54
C GLY A 90 1.98 3.46 4.52
N ASN A 91 1.96 4.80 4.53
CA ASN A 91 2.74 5.62 3.59
C ASN A 91 4.15 5.89 4.11
N GLU A 92 5.15 5.63 3.28
CA GLU A 92 6.57 5.73 3.61
C GLU A 92 7.24 7.00 3.08
N ARG A 93 8.47 7.26 3.54
CA ARG A 93 9.21 8.47 3.20
C ARG A 93 9.43 8.66 1.70
N SER A 94 9.63 7.59 0.94
CA SER A 94 9.92 7.66 -0.50
C SER A 94 8.74 8.18 -1.32
N ALA A 95 7.51 8.13 -0.80
CA ALA A 95 6.34 8.74 -1.42
C ALA A 95 6.41 10.28 -1.52
N ASN A 96 7.34 10.91 -0.78
CA ASN A 96 7.62 12.34 -0.92
C ASN A 96 8.39 12.68 -2.20
N ALA A 97 9.08 11.71 -2.83
CA ALA A 97 9.92 11.95 -3.99
C ALA A 97 9.08 12.16 -5.26
N GLY A 98 9.40 13.21 -6.01
CA GLY A 98 8.87 13.39 -7.35
C GLY A 98 9.48 12.41 -8.36
N ASN A 99 8.98 12.45 -9.59
CA ASN A 99 9.44 11.59 -10.68
C ASN A 99 10.52 12.26 -11.55
N GLY A 100 11.13 13.36 -11.10
CA GLY A 100 12.11 14.14 -11.87
C GLY A 100 11.54 15.01 -12.99
N VAL A 101 10.23 14.96 -13.25
CA VAL A 101 9.57 15.83 -14.23
C VAL A 101 9.13 17.12 -13.55
N TRP A 102 9.41 18.27 -14.17
CA TRP A 102 9.04 19.59 -13.66
C TRP A 102 7.95 20.22 -14.51
N TRP A 103 6.91 20.75 -13.86
CA TRP A 103 5.82 21.46 -14.51
C TRP A 103 5.38 22.65 -13.67
N GLY A 104 5.30 23.84 -14.28
CA GLY A 104 4.87 25.05 -13.55
C GLY A 104 5.76 25.43 -12.35
N GLY A 105 7.05 25.06 -12.37
CA GLY A 105 7.99 25.33 -11.28
C GLY A 105 7.91 24.35 -10.10
N VAL A 106 7.07 23.31 -10.18
CA VAL A 106 7.00 22.24 -9.19
C VAL A 106 7.40 20.91 -9.80
N GLU A 107 8.02 20.04 -9.01
CA GLU A 107 8.29 18.66 -9.41
C GLU A 107 6.98 17.85 -9.35
N VAL A 108 6.71 17.07 -10.38
CA VAL A 108 5.54 16.22 -10.47
C VAL A 108 5.74 15.01 -9.55
N ASN A 109 4.86 14.87 -8.57
CA ASN A 109 4.81 13.70 -7.69
C ASN A 109 3.57 12.85 -8.01
N HIS A 110 3.80 11.69 -8.64
CA HIS A 110 2.77 10.72 -9.00
C HIS A 110 2.13 9.99 -7.79
N GLN A 111 2.72 10.16 -6.59
CA GLN A 111 2.24 9.62 -5.31
C GLN A 111 2.03 10.74 -4.27
N TYR A 112 1.67 11.95 -4.72
CA TYR A 112 1.44 13.09 -3.82
C TYR A 112 0.45 12.76 -2.69
N ASP A 113 -0.60 11.97 -2.97
CA ASP A 113 -1.61 11.54 -2.00
C ASP A 113 -1.12 10.53 -0.94
N LYS A 114 0.17 10.21 -0.97
CA LYS A 114 0.89 9.44 0.05
C LYS A 114 2.05 10.22 0.66
N SER A 115 2.23 11.49 0.30
CA SER A 115 3.32 12.32 0.79
C SER A 115 3.01 12.93 2.17
N PHE A 116 4.04 13.39 2.87
CA PHE A 116 3.88 14.10 4.15
C PHE A 116 3.08 15.41 4.01
N PRO A 117 3.28 16.27 2.99
CA PRO A 117 2.41 17.43 2.78
C PRO A 117 0.93 17.08 2.65
N PHE A 118 0.60 15.98 1.97
CA PHE A 118 -0.77 15.49 1.92
C PHE A 118 -1.25 14.98 3.27
N GLU A 119 -0.46 14.17 3.98
CA GLU A 119 -0.79 13.67 5.31
C GLU A 119 -1.07 14.81 6.29
N GLU A 120 -0.23 15.84 6.34
CA GLU A 120 -0.40 17.02 7.19
C GLU A 120 -1.70 17.78 6.85
N ALA A 121 -1.94 18.05 5.56
CA ALA A 121 -3.15 18.74 5.12
C ALA A 121 -4.43 17.93 5.41
N ALA A 122 -4.41 16.61 5.16
CA ALA A 122 -5.51 15.71 5.45
C ALA A 122 -5.76 15.62 6.97
N HIS A 123 -4.70 15.48 7.77
CA HIS A 123 -4.78 15.49 9.23
C HIS A 123 -5.43 16.76 9.74
N ASP A 124 -4.94 17.92 9.32
CA ASP A 124 -5.47 19.23 9.73
C ASP A 124 -6.95 19.39 9.38
N TYR A 125 -7.32 19.02 8.16
CA TYR A 125 -8.70 19.09 7.70
C TYR A 125 -9.60 18.17 8.55
N LEU A 126 -9.22 16.91 8.71
CA LEU A 126 -10.02 15.92 9.45
C LEU A 126 -10.12 16.29 10.95
N ARG A 127 -9.04 16.80 11.53
CA ARG A 127 -9.00 17.23 12.93
C ARG A 127 -9.91 18.43 13.18
N ARG A 128 -9.97 19.39 12.25
CA ARG A 128 -10.79 20.61 12.39
C ARG A 128 -12.25 20.42 12.01
N HIS A 129 -12.52 19.62 10.97
CA HIS A 129 -13.84 19.58 10.34
C HIS A 129 -14.54 18.21 10.41
N CYS A 130 -13.84 17.13 10.77
CA CYS A 130 -14.37 15.77 10.76
C CYS A 130 -14.22 15.11 12.13
N GLY A 131 -14.89 15.67 13.14
CA GLY A 131 -15.01 15.02 14.46
C GLY A 131 -13.70 14.87 15.23
N GLY A 132 -12.63 15.55 14.81
CA GLY A 132 -11.35 15.47 15.50
C GLY A 132 -10.53 14.23 15.17
N ILE A 133 -10.79 13.58 14.04
CA ILE A 133 -10.03 12.40 13.60
C ILE A 133 -8.55 12.73 13.45
N CYS A 134 -7.70 11.85 13.96
CA CYS A 134 -6.26 11.87 13.80
C CYS A 134 -5.87 10.92 12.67
N TYR A 135 -5.44 11.48 11.53
CA TYR A 135 -4.93 10.75 10.37
C TYR A 135 -3.40 10.79 10.37
N PHE A 136 -2.73 9.64 10.23
CA PHE A 136 -1.26 9.59 10.28
C PHE A 136 -0.69 8.34 9.62
N SER A 137 0.60 8.42 9.26
CA SER A 137 1.41 7.24 8.95
C SER A 137 2.63 7.13 9.86
N MET A 138 2.74 5.99 10.54
CA MET A 138 3.94 5.65 11.32
C MET A 138 5.17 5.38 10.44
N LEU A 139 4.97 5.14 9.14
CA LEU A 139 6.05 4.80 8.21
C LEU A 139 6.62 6.05 7.51
N MET A 140 5.97 7.20 7.61
CA MET A 140 6.41 8.44 6.98
C MET A 140 7.88 8.84 7.25
N PRO A 141 8.44 8.66 8.47
CA PRO A 141 9.86 8.98 8.69
C PRO A 141 10.84 7.92 8.14
N LEU A 142 10.34 6.77 7.68
CA LEU A 142 11.15 5.60 7.31
C LEU A 142 11.31 5.47 5.79
N TRP A 143 12.54 5.22 5.35
CA TRP A 143 12.80 4.75 3.99
C TRP A 143 12.40 3.28 3.85
N ASP A 144 12.12 2.83 2.62
CA ASP A 144 11.72 1.45 2.31
C ASP A 144 12.65 0.40 2.92
N VAL A 145 13.97 0.65 2.92
CA VAL A 145 14.96 -0.24 3.54
C VAL A 145 14.75 -0.40 5.05
N GLN A 146 14.34 0.68 5.73
CA GLN A 146 14.04 0.67 7.15
C GLN A 146 12.68 0.01 7.41
N VAL A 147 11.69 0.25 6.55
CA VAL A 147 10.40 -0.45 6.59
C VAL A 147 10.62 -1.96 6.47
N GLY A 148 11.41 -2.41 5.48
CA GLY A 148 11.75 -3.82 5.30
C GLY A 148 12.44 -4.44 6.51
N LEU A 149 13.40 -3.73 7.12
CA LEU A 149 14.07 -4.16 8.36
C LEU A 149 13.08 -4.34 9.52
N VAL A 150 12.22 -3.34 9.75
CA VAL A 150 11.22 -3.37 10.83
C VAL A 150 10.23 -4.49 10.58
N PHE A 151 9.74 -4.63 9.34
CA PHE A 151 8.81 -5.67 8.93
C PHE A 151 9.38 -7.08 9.14
N ALA A 152 10.60 -7.33 8.66
CA ALA A 152 11.28 -8.61 8.83
C ALA A 152 11.50 -8.99 10.31
N LYS A 153 11.65 -8.00 11.20
CA LYS A 153 11.89 -8.23 12.63
C LYS A 153 10.62 -8.41 13.45
N LEU A 154 9.56 -7.66 13.13
CA LEU A 154 8.40 -7.50 14.02
C LEU A 154 7.10 -8.08 13.45
N CYS A 155 7.06 -8.43 12.16
CA CYS A 155 5.84 -8.77 11.44
C CYS A 155 5.83 -10.21 10.91
N GLU A 156 6.45 -11.14 11.64
CA GLU A 156 6.55 -12.57 11.28
C GLU A 156 5.21 -13.20 10.82
N PRO A 157 4.06 -12.98 11.49
CA PRO A 157 2.78 -13.55 11.05
C PRO A 157 2.29 -13.05 9.69
N TYR A 158 2.78 -11.88 9.24
CA TYR A 158 2.35 -11.25 7.98
C TYR A 158 3.22 -11.62 6.79
N LEU A 159 4.43 -12.15 7.02
CA LEU A 159 5.35 -12.53 5.94
C LEU A 159 4.73 -13.46 4.88
N PRO A 160 3.93 -14.51 5.23
CA PRO A 160 3.29 -15.34 4.22
C PRO A 160 2.07 -14.68 3.56
N LEU A 161 1.61 -13.53 4.05
CA LEU A 161 0.37 -12.88 3.63
C LEU A 161 0.60 -11.65 2.73
N ILE A 162 1.80 -11.07 2.75
CA ILE A 162 2.11 -9.88 1.96
C ILE A 162 2.08 -10.15 0.45
N LEU A 163 1.51 -9.19 -0.28
CA LEU A 163 1.56 -9.16 -1.74
C LEU A 163 1.48 -7.71 -2.21
N SER A 164 2.53 -7.26 -2.91
CA SER A 164 2.59 -5.94 -3.57
C SER A 164 2.91 -6.09 -5.06
N CYS A 165 2.81 -7.31 -5.59
CA CYS A 165 3.09 -7.62 -6.99
C CYS A 165 2.24 -6.74 -7.92
N ASN A 166 2.85 -6.20 -8.98
CA ASN A 166 2.12 -5.41 -9.99
C ASN A 166 1.13 -6.28 -10.79
N MET A 167 1.47 -7.56 -10.99
CA MET A 167 0.73 -8.51 -11.81
C MET A 167 0.50 -9.81 -11.03
N PRO A 168 -0.29 -9.77 -9.93
CA PRO A 168 -0.49 -10.94 -9.11
C PRO A 168 -1.18 -12.06 -9.89
N VAL A 169 -0.74 -13.30 -9.67
CA VAL A 169 -1.20 -14.49 -10.40
C VAL A 169 -2.05 -15.41 -9.52
N GLY A 170 -2.72 -16.38 -10.14
CA GLY A 170 -3.69 -17.25 -9.48
C GLY A 170 -5.13 -16.78 -9.70
N LYS A 171 -6.10 -17.68 -9.47
CA LYS A 171 -7.53 -17.39 -9.71
C LYS A 171 -8.05 -16.25 -8.83
N ASP A 172 -7.46 -16.12 -7.65
CA ASP A 172 -7.75 -15.17 -6.59
C ASP A 172 -6.73 -14.01 -6.53
N LYS A 173 -5.84 -13.91 -7.53
CA LYS A 173 -4.76 -12.92 -7.59
C LYS A 173 -3.96 -12.84 -6.28
N SER A 174 -3.68 -13.98 -5.65
CA SER A 174 -3.02 -14.04 -4.33
C SER A 174 -1.53 -14.40 -4.36
N ARG A 175 -0.93 -14.62 -5.53
CA ARG A 175 0.46 -15.06 -5.65
C ARG A 175 1.34 -14.06 -6.38
N TRP A 176 2.62 -14.04 -5.99
CA TRP A 176 3.66 -13.27 -6.67
C TRP A 176 3.90 -13.83 -8.08
N CYS A 177 4.10 -12.96 -9.07
CA CYS A 177 4.47 -13.41 -10.42
C CYS A 177 5.95 -13.77 -10.57
N GLY A 178 6.82 -13.33 -9.64
CA GLY A 178 8.26 -13.57 -9.71
C GLY A 178 9.01 -12.90 -10.87
N ALA A 179 8.38 -11.98 -11.61
CA ALA A 179 8.94 -11.42 -12.85
C ALA A 179 8.76 -9.89 -13.04
N CYS A 180 8.12 -9.16 -12.11
CA CYS A 180 7.91 -7.71 -12.24
C CYS A 180 8.83 -6.89 -11.33
N HIS A 181 8.94 -5.58 -11.59
CA HIS A 181 9.75 -4.65 -10.78
C HIS A 181 9.41 -4.68 -9.29
N LYS A 182 8.13 -4.80 -8.92
CA LYS A 182 7.74 -4.95 -7.51
C LYS A 182 8.20 -6.26 -6.90
N CYS A 183 8.17 -7.37 -7.64
CA CYS A 183 8.72 -8.65 -7.16
C CYS A 183 10.23 -8.52 -6.92
N ALA A 184 10.96 -7.99 -7.91
CA ALA A 184 12.39 -7.76 -7.83
C ALA A 184 12.79 -6.88 -6.63
N PHE A 185 12.11 -5.73 -6.49
CA PHE A 185 12.33 -4.78 -5.40
C PHE A 185 12.09 -5.41 -4.02
N VAL A 186 10.92 -6.02 -3.80
CA VAL A 186 10.58 -6.60 -2.50
C VAL A 186 11.46 -7.80 -2.18
N ALA A 187 11.80 -8.65 -3.17
CA ALA A 187 12.70 -9.77 -2.97
C ALA A 187 14.11 -9.31 -2.57
N ALA A 188 14.66 -8.30 -3.23
CA ALA A 188 15.95 -7.71 -2.88
C ALA A 188 15.91 -7.10 -1.47
N LEU A 189 14.85 -6.34 -1.15
CA LEU A 189 14.67 -5.72 0.16
C LEU A 189 14.61 -6.75 1.30
N LEU A 190 13.77 -7.78 1.16
CA LEU A 190 13.62 -8.82 2.18
C LEU A 190 14.87 -9.70 2.30
N SER A 191 15.58 -9.96 1.20
CA SER A 191 16.83 -10.73 1.23
C SER A 191 17.96 -10.06 2.00
N ALA A 192 17.88 -8.74 2.21
CA ALA A 192 18.82 -8.04 3.07
C ALA A 192 18.66 -8.39 4.57
N PHE A 193 17.50 -8.92 4.96
CA PHE A 193 17.13 -9.12 6.38
C PHE A 193 16.64 -10.53 6.71
N LEU A 194 16.30 -11.35 5.71
CA LEU A 194 15.79 -12.71 5.88
C LEU A 194 16.71 -13.74 5.19
N PRO A 195 16.86 -14.96 5.75
CA PRO A 195 17.54 -16.04 5.07
C PRO A 195 16.90 -16.38 3.72
N ALA A 196 17.70 -16.79 2.73
CA ALA A 196 17.21 -17.11 1.38
C ALA A 196 16.03 -18.10 1.36
N GLY A 197 16.06 -19.13 2.21
CA GLY A 197 14.95 -20.09 2.31
C GLY A 197 13.63 -19.46 2.77
N ARG A 198 13.68 -18.43 3.63
CA ARG A 198 12.50 -17.67 4.08
C ARG A 198 11.96 -16.78 2.97
N VAL A 199 12.84 -16.11 2.23
CA VAL A 199 12.45 -15.31 1.06
C VAL A 199 11.77 -16.21 0.03
N ARG A 200 12.36 -17.37 -0.31
CA ARG A 200 11.75 -18.33 -1.24
C ARG A 200 10.36 -18.79 -0.80
N ALA A 201 10.16 -19.04 0.49
CA ALA A 201 8.86 -19.42 1.01
C ALA A 201 7.79 -18.34 0.82
N ILE A 202 8.15 -17.05 0.92
CA ILE A 202 7.23 -15.92 0.72
C ILE A 202 6.80 -15.82 -0.75
N PHE A 203 7.75 -15.96 -1.67
CA PHE A 203 7.49 -15.81 -3.10
C PHE A 203 6.95 -17.09 -3.77
N GLY A 204 7.15 -18.25 -3.14
CA GLY A 204 6.89 -19.56 -3.72
C GLY A 204 7.93 -20.02 -4.75
N ASP A 205 8.91 -19.17 -5.03
CA ASP A 205 10.05 -19.39 -5.94
C ASP A 205 11.20 -18.47 -5.50
N SER A 206 12.27 -18.38 -6.28
CA SER A 206 13.42 -17.50 -6.05
C SER A 206 13.46 -16.38 -7.10
N PRO A 207 12.72 -15.26 -6.92
CA PRO A 207 12.68 -14.19 -7.91
C PRO A 207 14.06 -13.67 -8.29
N LEU A 208 14.98 -13.56 -7.32
CA LEU A 208 16.33 -13.06 -7.57
C LEU A 208 17.20 -14.00 -8.43
N ASP A 209 16.77 -15.26 -8.63
CA ASP A 209 17.44 -16.22 -9.49
C ASP A 209 16.85 -16.22 -10.93
N SER A 210 15.78 -15.47 -11.20
CA SER A 210 15.15 -15.38 -12.53
C SER A 210 15.78 -14.28 -13.40
N SER A 211 15.88 -14.54 -14.72
CA SER A 211 16.37 -13.54 -15.68
C SER A 211 15.53 -12.28 -15.70
N ASP A 212 14.20 -12.44 -15.64
CA ASP A 212 13.26 -11.32 -15.72
C ASP A 212 13.40 -10.38 -14.52
N CYS A 213 13.58 -10.92 -13.30
CA CYS A 213 13.84 -10.09 -12.14
C CYS A 213 15.25 -9.49 -12.15
N ALA A 214 16.25 -10.19 -12.68
CA ALA A 214 17.59 -9.62 -12.85
C ALA A 214 17.57 -8.39 -13.77
N GLU A 215 16.83 -8.45 -14.89
CA GLU A 215 16.61 -7.31 -15.76
C GLU A 215 15.86 -6.17 -15.04
N CYS A 216 14.76 -6.50 -14.33
CA CYS A 216 14.03 -5.52 -13.53
C CYS A 216 14.94 -4.81 -12.51
N LEU A 217 15.89 -5.51 -11.87
CA LEU A 217 16.84 -4.91 -10.93
C LEU A 217 17.81 -3.95 -11.62
N GLN A 218 18.29 -4.29 -12.82
CA GLN A 218 19.13 -3.38 -13.61
C GLN A 218 18.39 -2.08 -13.95
N GLU A 219 17.11 -2.19 -14.31
CA GLU A 219 16.25 -1.03 -14.57
C GLU A 219 16.02 -0.20 -13.30
N LEU A 220 15.66 -0.84 -12.19
CA LEU A 220 15.46 -0.18 -10.90
C LEU A 220 16.71 0.54 -10.37
N THR A 221 17.90 0.05 -10.72
CA THR A 221 19.18 0.62 -10.31
C THR A 221 19.75 1.62 -11.33
N GLY A 222 19.06 1.82 -12.46
CA GLY A 222 19.50 2.71 -13.53
C GLY A 222 20.70 2.18 -14.33
N LEU A 223 21.03 0.90 -14.21
CA LEU A 223 22.06 0.23 -15.01
C LEU A 223 21.57 -0.08 -16.44
N LYS A 224 20.26 -0.19 -16.61
CA LYS A 224 19.57 -0.39 -17.89
C LYS A 224 18.40 0.59 -17.98
N PRO A 225 18.13 1.21 -19.14
CA PRO A 225 16.91 1.99 -19.33
C PRO A 225 15.67 1.07 -19.33
N PRO A 226 14.50 1.58 -18.87
CA PRO A 226 13.23 0.84 -18.89
C PRO A 226 12.68 0.63 -20.31
#